data_AF-A0A0Q6DFD8-F1
#
_entry.id   AF-A0A0Q6DFD8-F1
#
_cell.length_a   1.000
_cell.length_b   1.000
_cell.length_c   1.000
_cell.angle_alpha   90.00
_cell.angle_beta   90.00
_cell.angle_gamma   90.00
#
_symmetry.space_group_name_H-M   'P 1'
#
loop_
_entity.id
_entity.type
_entity.pdbx_description
1 polymer ?
#
loop_
_entity_poly.entity_id
_entity_poly.type
_entity_poly.pdbx_seq_one_letter_code
_entity_poly.pdbx_strand_id
1 'polypeptide(L)' 'MGGERDGTRRSLSSQELACLELLMAGKTNKEIARVLDLSPATVASYLKSVYRKLGTQSRTHAVAVAIREGLIVFKDDEV' A
#
# COMPACT_ATOMS: atom_id res chain seq x y z
N MET A 1 -10.03 15.84 21.78
CA MET A 1 -10.12 14.76 20.77
C MET A 1 -8.74 14.54 20.19
N GLY A 2 -8.12 13.39 20.42
CA GLY A 2 -6.79 13.11 19.86
C GLY A 2 -6.27 11.78 20.38
N GLY A 3 -6.41 10.73 19.58
CA GLY A 3 -5.99 9.40 20.00
C GLY A 3 -6.51 8.24 19.15
N GLU A 4 -6.55 8.39 17.83
CA GLU A 4 -6.81 7.29 16.89
C GLU A 4 -5.62 7.12 15.97
N ARG A 5 -4.45 6.78 16.54
CA ARG A 5 -3.19 6.60 15.78
C ARG A 5 -2.78 5.13 15.58
N ASP A 6 -3.57 4.15 16.05
CA ASP A 6 -3.27 2.71 15.89
C ASP A 6 -4.19 1.99 14.89
N GLY A 7 -5.28 2.63 14.45
CA GLY A 7 -6.31 1.99 13.61
C GLY A 7 -5.87 1.69 12.17
N THR A 8 -5.00 2.53 11.60
CA THR A 8 -4.61 2.43 10.19
C THR A 8 -3.77 1.18 9.92
N ARG A 9 -2.83 0.85 10.82
CA ARG A 9 -1.94 -0.32 10.70
C ARG A 9 -2.68 -1.64 10.99
N ARG A 10 -3.73 -1.61 11.83
CA ARG A 10 -4.64 -2.75 12.05
C ARG A 10 -5.64 -2.98 10.92
N SER A 11 -5.89 -1.98 10.08
CA SER A 11 -6.95 -2.06 9.06
C SER A 11 -6.47 -2.61 7.72
N LEU A 12 -5.17 -2.60 7.44
CA LEU A 12 -4.63 -3.11 6.18
C LEU A 12 -4.22 -4.57 6.31
N SER A 13 -4.65 -5.38 5.35
CA SER A 13 -4.25 -6.77 5.24
C SER A 13 -2.82 -6.88 4.68
N SER A 14 -2.12 -7.96 4.96
CA SER A 14 -0.74 -8.17 4.49
C SER A 14 -0.60 -8.02 2.96
N GLN A 15 -1.62 -8.42 2.19
CA GLN A 15 -1.61 -8.25 0.73
C GLN A 15 -1.79 -6.80 0.27
N GLU A 16 -2.61 -6.02 0.97
CA GLU A 16 -2.80 -4.60 0.71
C GLU A 16 -1.51 -3.82 0.96
N LEU A 17 -0.83 -4.18 2.04
CA LEU A 17 0.42 -3.57 2.47
C LEU A 17 1.56 -3.93 1.50
N ALA A 18 1.67 -5.20 1.09
CA ALA A 18 2.64 -5.64 0.09
C ALA A 18 2.40 -4.99 -1.29
N CYS A 19 1.12 -4.79 -1.69
CA CYS A 19 0.81 -4.00 -2.88
C CYS A 19 1.39 -2.59 -2.79
N LEU A 20 1.26 -1.93 -1.64
CA LEU A 20 1.79 -0.58 -1.46
C LEU A 20 3.32 -0.51 -1.43
N GLU A 21 3.98 -1.48 -0.81
CA GLU A 21 5.44 -1.56 -0.81
C GLU A 21 5.98 -1.64 -2.24
N LEU A 22 5.40 -2.52 -3.05
CA LEU A 22 5.80 -2.67 -4.45
C LEU A 22 5.48 -1.41 -5.25
N LEU A 23 4.35 -0.75 -4.97
CA LEU A 23 3.98 0.51 -5.62
C LEU A 23 4.96 1.65 -5.25
N MET A 24 5.44 1.67 -4.01
CA MET A 24 6.49 2.58 -3.55
C MET A 24 7.83 2.30 -4.26
N ALA A 25 8.15 1.03 -4.51
CA ALA A 25 9.32 0.62 -5.29
C ALA A 25 9.21 0.99 -6.79
N GLY A 26 8.14 1.67 -7.21
CA GLY A 26 7.93 2.07 -8.60
C GLY A 26 7.40 0.95 -9.49
N LYS A 27 7.04 -0.22 -8.92
CA LYS A 27 6.45 -1.32 -9.67
C LYS A 27 5.09 -0.92 -10.24
N THR A 28 4.82 -1.34 -11.46
CA THR A 28 3.50 -1.17 -12.07
C THR A 28 2.49 -2.17 -11.49
N ASN A 29 1.19 -1.86 -11.53
CA ASN A 29 0.14 -2.78 -11.06
C ASN A 29 0.25 -4.20 -11.67
N LYS A 30 0.77 -4.32 -12.89
CA LYS A 30 1.04 -5.61 -13.55
C LYS A 30 2.19 -6.38 -12.92
N GLU A 31 3.27 -5.70 -12.55
CA GLU A 31 4.39 -6.31 -11.83
C GLU A 31 4.00 -6.68 -10.41
N ILE A 32 3.26 -5.80 -9.72
CA ILE A 32 2.72 -6.08 -8.38
C ILE A 32 1.86 -7.34 -8.40
N ALA A 33 0.97 -7.42 -9.39
CA ALA A 33 0.15 -8.60 -9.67
C ALA A 33 1.01 -9.85 -9.87
N ARG A 34 2.07 -9.76 -10.67
CA ARG A 34 2.98 -10.89 -10.91
C ARG A 34 3.77 -11.31 -9.67
N VAL A 35 4.22 -10.36 -8.84
CA VAL A 35 4.99 -10.63 -7.61
C VAL A 35 4.11 -11.28 -6.55
N LEU A 36 2.85 -10.84 -6.43
CA LEU A 36 1.90 -11.36 -5.44
C LEU A 36 1.08 -12.55 -5.94
N ASP A 37 1.33 -13.02 -7.17
CA ASP A 37 0.54 -14.04 -7.86
C ASP A 37 -0.97 -13.71 -7.90
N LEU A 38 -1.27 -12.42 -8.14
CA LEU A 38 -2.61 -11.86 -8.20
C LEU A 38 -2.93 -11.35 -9.61
N SER A 39 -4.22 -11.16 -9.90
CA SER A 39 -4.63 -10.44 -11.10
C SER A 39 -4.47 -8.93 -10.93
N PRO A 40 -4.11 -8.17 -11.98
CA PRO A 40 -4.01 -6.71 -11.93
C PRO A 40 -5.35 -6.05 -11.55
N ALA A 41 -6.48 -6.68 -11.87
CA ALA A 41 -7.80 -6.27 -11.40
C ALA A 41 -7.95 -6.41 -9.87
N THR A 42 -7.43 -7.49 -9.28
CA THR A 42 -7.42 -7.71 -7.83
C THR A 42 -6.53 -6.70 -7.13
N VAL A 43 -5.33 -6.44 -7.67
CA VAL A 43 -4.42 -5.39 -7.18
C VAL A 43 -5.11 -4.02 -7.21
N ALA A 44 -5.82 -3.68 -8.29
CA ALA A 44 -6.57 -2.43 -8.36
C ALA A 44 -7.67 -2.33 -7.28
N SER A 45 -8.36 -3.44 -7.00
CA SER A 45 -9.33 -3.51 -5.89
C SER A 45 -8.68 -3.35 -4.52
N TYR A 46 -7.54 -4.03 -4.27
CA TYR A 46 -6.80 -3.86 -3.02
C TYR A 46 -6.35 -2.42 -2.85
N LEU A 47 -5.71 -1.83 -3.86
CA LEU A 47 -5.28 -0.42 -3.82
C LEU A 47 -6.46 0.53 -3.57
N LYS A 48 -7.63 0.31 -4.18
CA LYS A 48 -8.83 1.10 -3.87
C LYS A 48 -9.25 0.98 -2.40
N SER A 49 -9.24 -0.23 -1.84
CA SER A 49 -9.52 -0.43 -0.41
C SER A 49 -8.49 0.26 0.45
N VAL A 50 -7.20 0.21 0.09
CA VAL A 50 -6.16 0.91 0.82
C VAL A 50 -6.33 2.42 0.75
N TYR A 51 -6.57 2.97 -0.44
CA TYR A 51 -6.85 4.38 -0.64
C TYR A 51 -8.02 4.85 0.23
N ARG A 52 -9.09 4.05 0.28
CA ARG A 52 -10.25 4.33 1.14
C ARG A 52 -9.91 4.26 2.63
N LYS A 53 -9.09 3.30 3.05
CA LYS A 53 -8.64 3.14 4.46
C LYS A 53 -7.68 4.24 4.90
N LEU A 54 -6.79 4.68 4.02
CA LEU A 54 -5.83 5.76 4.24
C LEU A 54 -6.46 7.15 4.04
N GLY A 55 -7.66 7.23 3.46
CA GLY A 55 -8.27 8.50 3.06
C GLY A 55 -7.50 9.21 1.93
N THR A 56 -6.80 8.47 1.08
CA THR A 56 -6.03 9.01 -0.04
C THR A 56 -6.69 8.66 -1.37
N GLN A 57 -6.37 9.42 -2.41
CA GLN A 57 -6.95 9.27 -3.75
C GLN A 57 -5.89 9.30 -4.86
N SER A 58 -4.61 9.29 -4.49
CA SER A 58 -3.49 9.32 -5.42
C SER A 58 -2.40 8.39 -4.94
N ARG A 59 -1.81 7.63 -5.88
CA ARG A 59 -0.74 6.67 -5.58
C ARG A 59 0.41 7.28 -4.78
N THR A 60 0.85 8.48 -5.17
CA THR A 60 1.95 9.18 -4.51
C THR A 60 1.56 9.64 -3.11
N HIS A 61 0.32 10.08 -2.94
CA HIS A 61 -0.21 10.52 -1.66
C HIS A 61 -0.40 9.33 -0.71
N ALA A 62 -0.89 8.19 -1.22
CA ALA A 62 -1.02 6.94 -0.48
C ALA A 62 0.33 6.44 0.01
N VAL A 63 1.35 6.44 -0.86
CA VAL A 63 2.72 6.06 -0.50
C VAL A 63 3.28 7.01 0.57
N ALA A 64 3.15 8.33 0.38
CA ALA A 64 3.62 9.32 1.35
C ALA A 64 2.95 9.17 2.72
N VAL A 65 1.62 8.97 2.74
CA VAL A 65 0.86 8.72 3.98
C VAL A 65 1.28 7.38 4.60
N ALA A 66 1.41 6.32 3.81
CA ALA A 66 1.80 5.01 4.31
C ALA A 66 3.20 4.99 4.94
N ILE A 67 4.15 5.73 4.36
CA ILE A 67 5.49 5.92 4.97
C ILE A 67 5.38 6.74 6.26
N ARG A 68 4.63 7.83 6.23
CA ARG A 68 4.45 8.73 7.38
C ARG A 68 3.76 8.03 8.56
N GLU A 69 2.83 7.13 8.27
CA GLU A 69 2.13 6.28 9.24
C GLU A 69 3.00 5.05 9.64
N GLY A 70 4.17 4.85 9.01
CA GLY A 70 5.06 3.71 9.23
C GLY A 70 4.42 2.36 8.88
N LEU A 71 3.52 2.36 7.90
CA LEU A 71 2.83 1.17 7.40
C LEU A 71 3.73 0.39 6.45
N ILE A 72 4.54 1.10 5.67
CA ILE A 72 5.48 0.53 4.71
C ILE A 72 6.87 1.13 4.93
N VAL A 73 7.90 0.34 4.66
CA VAL A 73 9.30 0.77 4.69
C VAL A 73 9.86 0.71 3.28
N PHE A 74 10.69 1.68 2.88
CA PHE A 74 11.41 1.59 1.63
C PHE A 74 12.39 0.42 1.75
N LYS A 75 12.02 -0.71 1.16
CA LYS A 75 12.92 -1.85 1.04
C LYS A 75 13.56 -1.76 -0.33
N ASP A 76 14.67 -1.05 -0.36
CA ASP A 76 15.62 -1.11 -1.46
C ASP A 76 16.23 -2.52 -1.41
N ASP A 77 15.63 -3.46 -2.12
CA ASP A 77 16.25 -4.76 -2.36
C ASP A 77 17.23 -4.56 -3.53
N GLU A 78 18.39 -3.98 -3.21
CA GLU A 78 19.58 -3.99 -4.05
C GLU A 78 20.48 -5.12 -3.53
N VAL A 79 20.39 -6.31 -4.15
CA VAL A 79 21.44 -7.36 -4.19
C VAL A 79 21.34 -8.20 -5.46
#